data_AF-A0A415JGY3-F1
#
_entry.id   AF-A0A415JGY3-F1
#
_cell.length_a   1.000
_cell.length_b   1.000
_cell.length_c   1.000
_cell.angle_alpha   90.00
_cell.angle_beta   90.00
_cell.angle_gamma   90.00
#
_symmetry.space_group_name_H-M   'P 1'
#
loop_
_entity.id
_entity.type
_entity.pdbx_description
1 polymer ?
#
loop_
_entity_poly.entity_id
_entity_poly.type
_entity_poly.pdbx_seq_one_letter_code
_entity_poly.pdbx_strand_id
1 'polypeptide(L)'
;MRRTVGSGYIEFCRVGGIVVMSMYNVTAKVSGSWGTAFVDTVPEGFRPKDQLRQRCQVANTDGDMASGLWVQPGGAMYIANFGGTGLSGSYAFSCTACWPAA
;
A
#
# COMPACT_ATOMS: atom_id res chain seq x y z
N MET A 1 -2.25 -10.81 11.35
CA MET A 1 -0.79 -10.64 11.46
C MET A 1 -0.46 -9.17 11.28
N ARG A 2 -0.09 -8.48 12.35
CA ARG A 2 0.24 -7.06 12.34
C ARG A 2 1.76 -6.86 12.31
N ARG A 3 2.23 -5.88 11.54
CA ARG A 3 3.62 -5.44 11.46
C ARG A 3 3.69 -3.94 11.60
N THR A 4 4.65 -3.46 12.38
CA THR A 4 4.95 -2.03 12.50
C THR A 4 5.85 -1.61 11.34
N VAL A 5 5.48 -0.54 10.63
CA VAL A 5 6.25 0.00 9.50
C VAL A 5 6.39 1.50 9.71
N GLY A 6 7.59 1.93 10.13
CA GLY A 6 7.84 3.31 10.57
C GLY A 6 6.95 3.68 11.77
N SER A 7 6.19 4.76 11.64
CA SER A 7 5.20 5.22 12.63
C SER A 7 3.82 4.53 12.50
N GLY A 8 3.63 3.74 11.45
CA GLY A 8 2.36 3.11 11.11
C GLY A 8 2.38 1.60 11.28
N TYR A 9 1.38 0.94 10.71
CA TYR A 9 1.32 -0.51 10.66
C TYR A 9 0.64 -1.03 9.41
N ILE A 10 0.95 -2.29 9.10
CA ILE A 10 0.25 -3.11 8.12
C ILE A 10 -0.24 -4.37 8.83
N GLU A 11 -1.52 -4.67 8.67
CA GLU A 11 -2.15 -5.85 9.24
C GLU A 11 -2.81 -6.67 8.15
N PHE A 12 -2.53 -7.97 8.15
CA PHE A 12 -3.15 -8.94 7.26
C PHE A 12 -4.07 -9.88 8.06
N CYS A 13 -5.26 -10.12 7.55
CA CYS A 13 -6.18 -11.13 8.04
C CYS A 13 -6.58 -12.02 6.87
N ARG A 14 -6.69 -13.33 7.10
CA ARG A 14 -7.22 -14.25 6.09
C ARG A 14 -8.57 -14.77 6.57
N VAL A 15 -9.58 -14.58 5.75
CA VAL A 15 -10.95 -15.02 5.99
C VAL A 15 -11.30 -16.00 4.88
N GLY A 16 -11.11 -17.29 5.16
CA GLY A 16 -11.21 -18.35 4.16
C GLY A 16 -10.20 -18.18 3.01
N GLY A 17 -10.72 -18.02 1.80
CA GLY A 17 -9.92 -17.81 0.58
C GLY A 17 -9.52 -16.36 0.31
N ILE A 18 -9.92 -15.41 1.16
CA ILE A 18 -9.70 -13.97 0.95
C ILE A 18 -8.71 -13.44 1.98
N VAL A 19 -7.76 -12.64 1.53
CA VAL A 19 -6.90 -11.82 2.37
C VAL A 19 -7.50 -10.43 2.45
N VAL A 20 -7.59 -9.89 3.66
CA VAL A 20 -7.93 -8.50 3.96
C VAL A 20 -6.71 -7.86 4.59
N MET A 21 -6.34 -6.68 4.12
CA MET A 21 -5.21 -5.91 4.60
C MET A 21 -5.69 -4.53 5.06
N SER A 22 -5.22 -4.10 6.23
CA SER A 22 -5.31 -2.72 6.71
C SER A 22 -3.92 -2.13 6.78
N MET A 23 -3.72 -0.97 6.16
CA MET A 23 -2.51 -0.17 6.23
C MET A 23 -2.88 1.17 6.85
N TYR A 24 -2.18 1.55 7.90
CA TYR A 24 -2.49 2.76 8.65
C TYR A 24 -1.22 3.57 8.92
N ASN A 25 -1.22 4.82 8.48
CA ASN A 25 -0.16 5.81 8.68
C ASN A 25 1.25 5.32 8.35
N VAL A 26 1.38 4.52 7.28
CA VAL A 26 2.68 4.07 6.79
C VAL A 26 3.35 5.21 6.03
N THR A 27 4.53 5.62 6.48
CA THR A 27 5.26 6.74 5.89
C THR A 27 6.09 6.26 4.71
N ALA A 28 5.95 6.91 3.57
CA ALA A 28 6.76 6.65 2.39
C ALA A 28 7.19 7.96 1.71
N LYS A 29 8.39 7.96 1.14
CA LYS A 29 8.89 9.08 0.33
C LYS A 29 8.67 8.77 -1.13
N VAL A 30 7.73 9.48 -1.76
CA VAL A 30 7.49 9.43 -3.20
C VAL A 30 7.98 10.73 -3.84
N SER A 31 8.45 10.64 -5.09
CA SER A 31 8.99 11.79 -5.81
C SER A 31 8.48 11.81 -7.24
N GLY A 32 7.78 12.89 -7.60
CA GLY A 32 7.29 13.11 -8.94
C GLY A 32 6.15 12.17 -9.37
N SER A 33 5.79 12.27 -10.64
CA SER A 33 4.83 11.39 -11.28
C SER A 33 5.45 10.00 -11.48
N TRP A 34 4.68 8.92 -11.31
CA TRP A 34 5.14 7.53 -11.45
C TRP A 34 6.22 7.07 -10.45
N GLY A 35 6.56 7.90 -9.46
CA GLY A 35 7.45 7.53 -8.38
C GLY A 35 6.89 6.36 -7.55
N THR A 36 7.77 5.47 -7.12
CA THR A 36 7.43 4.35 -6.24
C THR A 36 8.37 4.28 -5.05
N ALA A 37 7.86 3.81 -3.92
CA ALA A 37 8.62 3.58 -2.70
C ALA A 37 8.24 2.22 -2.12
N PHE A 38 9.21 1.34 -1.94
CA PHE A 38 9.00 0.06 -1.27
C PHE A 38 8.63 0.30 0.20
N VAL A 39 7.64 -0.43 0.71
CA VAL A 39 7.16 -0.27 2.11
C VAL A 39 7.24 -1.56 2.93
N ASP A 40 6.90 -2.71 2.38
CA ASP A 40 6.99 -4.01 3.05
C ASP A 40 6.81 -5.16 2.03
N THR A 41 6.84 -6.40 2.51
CA THR A 41 6.53 -7.61 1.76
C THR A 41 5.39 -8.38 2.43
N VAL A 42 4.35 -8.69 1.65
CA VAL A 42 3.25 -9.55 2.06
C VAL A 42 3.79 -10.92 2.50
N PRO A 43 3.44 -11.41 3.71
CA PRO A 43 3.89 -12.71 4.20
C PRO A 43 3.48 -13.85 3.26
N GLU A 44 4.27 -14.92 3.27
CA GLU A 44 3.91 -16.17 2.60
C GLU A 44 2.55 -16.68 3.11
N GLY A 45 1.73 -17.23 2.22
CA GLY A 45 0.34 -17.61 2.51
C GLY A 45 -0.67 -16.45 2.53
N PHE A 46 -0.23 -15.21 2.38
CA PHE A 46 -1.11 -14.02 2.22
C PHE A 46 -0.93 -13.32 0.88
N ARG A 47 0.00 -13.79 0.03
CA ARG A 47 0.33 -13.14 -1.24
C ARG A 47 -0.86 -13.17 -2.21
N PRO A 48 -1.05 -12.12 -3.03
CA PRO A 48 -2.04 -12.16 -4.09
C PRO A 48 -1.54 -13.01 -5.27
N LYS A 49 -2.46 -13.58 -6.05
CA LYS A 49 -2.12 -14.25 -7.33
C LYS A 49 -1.78 -13.23 -8.41
N ASP A 50 -2.57 -12.17 -8.47
CA ASP A 50 -2.44 -11.09 -9.45
C ASP A 50 -1.91 -9.82 -8.81
N GLN A 51 -1.45 -8.91 -9.65
CA GLN A 51 -1.09 -7.58 -9.21
C GLN A 51 -2.31 -6.83 -8.66
N LEU A 52 -2.15 -6.19 -7.51
CA LEU A 52 -3.19 -5.36 -6.90
C LEU A 52 -2.78 -3.88 -6.91
N ARG A 53 -3.73 -3.00 -7.21
CA ARG A 53 -3.60 -1.55 -7.05
C ARG A 53 -4.78 -1.05 -6.21
N GLN A 54 -4.47 -0.38 -5.12
CA GLN A 54 -5.48 0.17 -4.21
C GLN A 54 -5.15 1.64 -3.95
N ARG A 55 -6.13 2.54 -4.09
CA ARG A 55 -5.91 3.97 -3.76
C ARG A 55 -5.68 4.13 -2.25
N CYS A 56 -4.76 5.03 -1.91
CA CYS A 56 -4.49 5.40 -0.52
C CYS A 56 -5.11 6.74 -0.18
N GLN A 57 -5.58 6.86 1.06
CA GLN A 57 -5.72 8.15 1.71
C GLN A 57 -4.33 8.65 2.09
N VAL A 58 -4.05 9.91 1.78
CA VAL A 58 -2.81 10.59 2.16
C VAL A 58 -3.14 11.55 3.30
N ALA A 59 -2.40 11.49 4.39
CA ALA A 59 -2.62 12.37 5.53
C ALA A 59 -2.19 13.81 5.20
N ASN A 60 -2.95 14.80 5.71
CA ASN A 60 -2.66 16.23 5.59
C ASN A 60 -2.52 16.74 4.14
N THR A 61 -3.33 16.19 3.24
CA THR A 61 -3.45 16.68 1.86
C THR A 61 -4.92 16.92 1.54
N ASP A 62 -5.27 18.12 1.10
CA ASP A 62 -6.65 18.52 0.81
C ASP A 62 -7.14 18.13 -0.60
N GLY A 63 -6.30 17.42 -1.39
CA GLY A 63 -6.58 17.07 -2.78
C GLY A 63 -6.67 15.57 -3.04
N ASP A 64 -7.37 15.21 -4.11
CA ASP A 64 -7.41 13.85 -4.64
C ASP A 64 -6.06 13.48 -5.25
N MET A 65 -5.22 12.80 -4.47
CA MET A 65 -3.92 12.34 -4.94
C MET A 65 -4.04 10.99 -5.66
N ALA A 66 -3.32 10.83 -6.77
CA ALA A 66 -3.23 9.56 -7.50
C ALA A 66 -2.29 8.53 -6.82
N SER A 67 -2.09 8.64 -5.51
CA SER A 67 -1.23 7.73 -4.76
C SER A 67 -1.98 6.45 -4.35
N GLY A 68 -1.32 5.32 -4.45
CA GLY A 68 -1.91 4.05 -4.07
C GLY A 68 -0.90 2.98 -3.70
N LEU A 69 -1.37 1.99 -2.97
CA LEU A 69 -0.68 0.77 -2.68
C LEU A 69 -0.64 -0.09 -3.95
N TRP A 70 0.56 -0.55 -4.28
CA TRP A 70 0.84 -1.48 -5.36
C TRP A 70 1.44 -2.75 -4.78
N VAL A 71 0.73 -3.87 -4.90
CA VAL A 71 1.20 -5.18 -4.42
C VAL A 71 1.45 -6.08 -5.62
N GLN A 72 2.67 -6.58 -5.72
CA GLN A 72 3.04 -7.53 -6.76
C GLN A 72 2.67 -8.97 -6.36
N PRO A 73 2.49 -9.89 -7.32
CA PRO A 73 2.25 -11.31 -7.01
C PRO A 73 3.32 -11.95 -6.10
N GLY A 74 4.58 -11.49 -6.22
CA GLY A 74 5.68 -11.90 -5.34
C GLY A 74 5.56 -11.41 -3.88
N GLY A 75 4.57 -10.57 -3.58
CA GLY A 75 4.32 -9.99 -2.27
C GLY A 75 5.00 -8.65 -2.01
N ALA A 76 5.88 -8.16 -2.89
CA ALA A 76 6.49 -6.85 -2.72
C ALA A 76 5.42 -5.73 -2.76
N MET A 77 5.43 -4.86 -1.76
CA MET A 77 4.48 -3.76 -1.60
C MET A 77 5.18 -2.43 -1.80
N TYR A 78 4.54 -1.55 -2.58
CA TYR A 78 5.01 -0.22 -2.86
C TYR A 78 3.90 0.79 -2.63
N ILE A 79 4.24 1.99 -2.18
CA ILE A 79 3.42 3.17 -2.43
C ILE A 79 3.86 3.74 -3.77
N ALA A 80 2.92 3.87 -4.69
CA ALA A 80 3.13 4.37 -6.04
C ALA A 80 2.28 5.61 -6.28
N ASN A 81 2.81 6.58 -7.01
CA ASN A 81 2.05 7.71 -7.51
C ASN A 81 1.64 7.47 -8.97
N PHE A 82 0.39 7.10 -9.21
CA PHE A 82 -0.13 6.71 -10.53
C PHE A 82 -0.49 7.92 -11.39
N GLY A 83 0.50 8.63 -11.94
CA GLY A 83 0.28 9.77 -12.84
C GLY A 83 -0.18 11.08 -12.15
N GLY A 84 -0.54 12.09 -12.94
CA GLY A 84 -1.05 13.39 -12.45
C GLY A 84 0.02 14.40 -12.01
N THR A 85 -0.39 15.39 -11.20
CA THR A 85 0.41 16.55 -10.71
C THR A 85 1.58 16.19 -9.79
N GLY A 86 1.81 14.91 -9.48
CA GLY A 86 3.01 14.46 -8.79
C GLY A 86 3.01 14.75 -7.29
N LEU A 87 2.71 13.78 -6.43
CA LEU A 87 2.97 13.91 -5.00
C LEU A 87 4.48 13.76 -4.75
N SER A 88 5.11 14.78 -4.16
CA SER A 88 6.55 14.77 -3.87
C SER A 88 6.79 15.09 -2.40
N GLY A 89 7.52 14.22 -1.71
CA GLY A 89 7.81 14.35 -0.28
C GLY A 89 7.54 13.08 0.50
N SER A 90 7.60 13.20 1.82
CA SER A 90 7.33 12.13 2.77
C SER A 90 5.94 12.31 3.36
N TYR A 91 5.04 11.36 3.13
CA TYR A 91 3.66 11.42 3.61
C TYR A 91 3.28 10.11 4.28
N ALA A 92 2.26 10.16 5.13
CA ALA A 92 1.64 8.99 5.73
C ALA A 92 0.46 8.53 4.87
N PHE A 93 0.46 7.24 4.52
CA PHE A 93 -0.54 6.62 3.66
C PHE A 93 -1.35 5.60 4.44
N SER A 94 -2.66 5.58 4.19
CA SER A 94 -3.60 4.61 4.79
C SER A 94 -4.51 4.04 3.71
N CYS A 95 -4.78 2.73 3.76
CA CYS A 95 -5.76 2.09 2.90
C CYS A 95 -6.23 0.74 3.47
N THR A 96 -7.34 0.26 2.94
CA THR A 96 -7.75 -1.14 3.09
C THR A 96 -7.76 -1.80 1.71
N ALA A 97 -7.26 -3.02 1.63
CA ALA A 97 -7.18 -3.78 0.40
C ALA A 97 -7.60 -5.22 0.65
N CYS A 98 -8.21 -5.89 -0.32
CA CYS A 98 -8.49 -7.32 -0.23
C CYS A 98 -8.24 -8.02 -1.55
N TRP A 99 -7.90 -9.31 -1.47
CA TRP A 99 -7.60 -10.13 -2.65
C TRP A 99 -7.79 -11.62 -2.35
N PRO A 100 -8.02 -12.46 -3.38
CA PRO A 100 -7.96 -13.90 -3.23
C PRO A 100 -6.54 -14.33 -2.87
N ALA A 101 -6.41 -15.15 -1.84
CA ALA A 101 -5.11 -15.69 -1.46
C ALA A 101 -4.57 -16.63 -2.55
N ALA A 102 -3.25 -16.54 -2.80
CA ALA A 102 -2.53 -17.48 -3.64
C ALA A 102 -2.51 -18.90 -3.06
#